data_AF-A0A960YPX3-F1
#
_entry.id   AF-A0A960YPX3-F1
#
_cell.length_a   1.000
_cell.length_b   1.000
_cell.length_c   1.000
_cell.angle_alpha   90.00
_cell.angle_beta   90.00
_cell.angle_gamma   90.00
#
_symmetry.space_group_name_H-M   'P 1'
#
loop_
_entity.id
_entity.type
_entity.pdbx_description
1 polymer ?
#
loop_
_entity_poly.entity_id
_entity_poly.type
_entity_poly.pdbx_seq_one_letter_code
_entity_poly.pdbx_strand_id
1 'polypeptide(L)'
;VNGVAKLGAPERGRFKAIFDIREEEAAAQNIAPFRLINNHEMIRMARQSPASISDLKRFKGHPRFFSRRSQDLLEAIRHAEPIERKRMPAPPVSEPGTEELFKELKNWRAQKADKRNLESGMILNNRVLKEIARQRPRSVDDLRSLNLMTDWKAENYGPDLLRIIAAAEGDPSTGSGS
;
A
#
# COMPACT_ATOMS: atom_id res chain seq x y z
N VAL A 1 2.89 -6.87 3.82
CA VAL A 1 3.01 -7.11 5.29
C VAL A 1 2.75 -5.80 6.02
N ASN A 2 1.74 -5.74 6.90
CA ASN A 2 1.49 -4.55 7.73
C ASN A 2 2.74 -4.26 8.60
N GLY A 3 3.24 -3.02 8.59
CA GLY A 3 4.40 -2.59 9.40
C GLY A 3 5.72 -2.42 8.64
N VAL A 4 6.06 -3.28 7.67
CA VAL A 4 7.24 -3.10 6.78
C VAL A 4 7.13 -1.80 5.98
N ALA A 5 5.89 -1.39 5.68
CA ALA A 5 5.50 -0.11 5.10
C ALA A 5 6.11 1.12 5.83
N LYS A 6 6.45 1.03 7.11
CA LYS A 6 6.96 2.15 7.91
C LYS A 6 8.46 2.11 8.19
N LEU A 7 9.19 1.11 7.67
CA LEU A 7 10.64 0.98 7.87
C LEU A 7 11.43 1.97 7.00
N GLY A 8 12.47 2.58 7.58
CA GLY A 8 13.50 3.34 6.87
C GLY A 8 14.38 2.44 5.98
N ALA A 9 15.18 3.03 5.09
CA ALA A 9 16.04 2.26 4.18
C ALA A 9 16.98 1.25 4.86
N PRO A 10 17.75 1.61 5.91
CA PRO A 10 18.62 0.65 6.60
C PRO A 10 17.83 -0.43 7.36
N GLU A 11 16.65 -0.11 7.88
CA GLU A 11 15.77 -1.09 8.53
C GLU A 11 15.16 -2.07 7.52
N ARG A 12 14.84 -1.60 6.31
CA ARG A 12 14.36 -2.49 5.23
C ARG A 12 15.43 -3.47 4.78
N GLY A 13 16.67 -3.01 4.67
CA GLY A 13 17.84 -3.86 4.43
C GLY A 13 17.92 -4.98 5.45
N ARG A 14 17.98 -4.62 6.74
CA ARG A 14 18.04 -5.57 7.86
C ARG A 14 16.84 -6.52 7.88
N PHE A 15 15.64 -6.02 7.62
CA PHE A 15 14.44 -6.86 7.55
C PHE A 15 14.54 -7.90 6.42
N LYS A 16 15.02 -7.51 5.23
CA LYS A 16 15.24 -8.45 4.12
C LYS A 16 16.27 -9.51 4.50
N ALA A 17 17.39 -9.12 5.09
CA ALA A 17 18.43 -10.05 5.54
C ALA A 17 17.87 -11.10 6.53
N ILE A 18 17.10 -10.68 7.53
CA ILE A 18 16.45 -11.59 8.49
C ILE A 18 15.41 -12.49 7.79
N PHE A 19 14.67 -11.93 6.82
CA PHE A 19 13.67 -12.67 6.04
C PHE A 19 14.31 -13.81 5.26
N ASP A 20 15.37 -13.52 4.51
CA ASP A 20 16.04 -14.51 3.67
C ASP A 20 16.57 -15.68 4.52
N ILE A 21 17.23 -15.38 5.65
CA ILE A 21 17.69 -16.40 6.62
C ILE A 21 16.54 -17.27 7.15
N ARG A 22 15.38 -16.66 7.44
CA ARG A 22 14.21 -17.39 7.92
C ARG A 22 13.65 -18.30 6.84
N GLU A 23 13.54 -17.84 5.60
CA GLU A 23 13.03 -18.65 4.49
C GLU A 23 13.95 -19.84 4.20
N GLU A 24 15.26 -19.64 4.23
CA GLU A 24 16.24 -20.71 4.08
C GLU A 24 16.12 -21.77 5.18
N GLU A 25 16.07 -21.38 6.45
CA GLU A 25 15.92 -22.34 7.56
C GLU A 25 14.56 -23.05 7.52
N ALA A 26 13.50 -22.31 7.17
CA ALA A 26 12.15 -22.85 7.05
C ALA A 26 12.09 -23.94 5.97
N ALA A 27 12.69 -23.68 4.80
CA ALA A 27 12.81 -24.64 3.72
C ALA A 27 13.67 -25.84 4.14
N ALA A 28 14.84 -25.61 4.75
CA ALA A 28 15.75 -26.67 5.17
C ALA A 28 15.16 -27.60 6.24
N GLN A 29 14.27 -27.09 7.10
CA GLN A 29 13.66 -27.85 8.19
C GLN A 29 12.23 -28.30 7.89
N ASN A 30 11.68 -27.96 6.72
CA ASN A 30 10.28 -28.19 6.37
C ASN A 30 9.31 -27.65 7.45
N ILE A 31 9.59 -26.46 7.97
CA ILE A 31 8.79 -25.76 8.99
C ILE A 31 8.23 -24.50 8.37
N ALA A 32 6.95 -24.19 8.61
CA ALA A 32 6.36 -22.93 8.15
C ALA A 32 7.15 -21.72 8.72
N PRO A 33 7.58 -20.74 7.89
CA PRO A 33 8.52 -19.68 8.31
C PRO A 33 8.09 -18.90 9.55
N PHE A 34 6.80 -18.60 9.68
CA PHE A 34 6.25 -17.86 10.81
C PHE A 34 6.39 -18.59 12.17
N ARG A 35 6.59 -19.92 12.17
CA ARG A 35 6.89 -20.70 13.38
C ARG A 35 8.32 -20.51 13.85
N LEU A 36 9.26 -20.14 12.96
CA LEU A 36 10.64 -19.83 13.33
C LEU A 36 10.73 -18.43 13.96
N ILE A 37 10.25 -17.42 13.26
CA ILE A 37 10.12 -16.06 13.78
C ILE A 37 9.00 -15.33 13.03
N ASN A 38 8.15 -14.63 13.79
CA ASN A 38 7.02 -13.91 13.19
C ASN A 38 7.46 -12.56 12.62
N ASN A 39 6.64 -11.99 11.74
CA ASN A 39 6.98 -10.73 11.05
C ASN A 39 7.15 -9.54 12.03
N HIS A 40 6.42 -9.53 13.14
CA HIS A 40 6.54 -8.46 14.14
C HIS A 40 7.91 -8.47 14.81
N GLU A 41 8.40 -9.65 15.21
CA GLU A 41 9.72 -9.80 15.81
C GLU A 41 10.84 -9.50 14.81
N MET A 42 10.67 -9.87 13.54
CA MET A 42 11.61 -9.46 12.48
C MET A 42 11.66 -7.95 12.28
N ILE A 43 10.51 -7.26 12.26
CA ILE A 43 10.44 -5.80 12.17
C ILE A 43 11.13 -5.17 13.40
N ARG A 44 10.87 -5.69 14.59
CA ARG A 44 11.48 -5.20 15.82
C ARG A 44 13.00 -5.40 15.82
N MET A 45 13.47 -6.56 15.37
CA MET A 45 14.89 -6.88 15.24
C MET A 45 15.57 -5.98 14.21
N ALA A 46 14.93 -5.77 13.07
CA ALA A 46 15.41 -4.87 12.03
C ALA A 46 15.47 -3.40 12.47
N ARG A 47 14.71 -2.98 13.49
CA ARG A 47 14.82 -1.65 14.09
C ARG A 47 15.92 -1.59 15.14
N GLN A 48 15.91 -2.54 16.07
CA GLN A 48 16.79 -2.54 17.24
C GLN A 48 18.24 -2.91 16.92
N SER A 49 18.53 -3.55 15.78
CA SER A 49 19.89 -3.92 15.36
C SER A 49 20.68 -4.66 16.45
N PRO A 50 20.25 -5.86 16.88
CA PRO A 50 21.03 -6.63 17.83
C PRO A 50 22.45 -6.85 17.31
N ALA A 51 23.44 -6.64 18.17
CA ALA A 51 24.86 -6.77 17.83
C ALA A 51 25.52 -7.97 18.52
N SER A 52 24.76 -8.68 19.37
CA SER A 52 25.26 -9.84 20.13
C SER A 52 24.19 -10.92 20.31
N ILE A 53 24.63 -12.15 20.60
CA ILE A 53 23.73 -13.27 20.94
C ILE A 53 22.87 -12.94 22.17
N SER A 54 23.43 -12.20 23.13
CA SER A 54 22.68 -11.73 24.30
C SER A 54 21.52 -10.80 23.92
N ASP A 55 21.69 -9.95 22.91
CA ASP A 55 20.59 -9.12 22.40
C ASP A 55 19.50 -9.97 21.73
N LEU A 56 19.88 -11.04 21.01
CA LEU A 56 18.93 -11.94 20.35
C LEU A 56 17.97 -12.62 21.34
N LYS A 57 18.38 -12.85 22.58
CA LYS A 57 17.52 -13.42 23.64
C LYS A 57 16.29 -12.55 23.96
N ARG A 58 16.30 -11.27 23.59
CA ARG A 58 15.17 -10.34 23.80
C ARG A 58 14.05 -10.52 22.77
N PHE A 59 14.25 -11.33 21.75
CA PHE A 59 13.30 -11.56 20.66
C PHE A 59 12.63 -12.92 20.79
N LYS A 60 11.37 -12.99 20.40
CA LYS A 60 10.60 -14.25 20.42
C LYS A 60 10.77 -15.00 19.10
N GLY A 61 10.95 -16.31 19.19
CA GLY A 61 11.09 -17.20 18.04
C GLY A 61 11.46 -18.60 18.49
N HIS A 62 11.52 -19.51 17.53
CA HIS A 62 11.81 -20.91 17.79
C HIS A 62 13.25 -21.06 18.33
N PRO A 63 13.47 -21.74 19.47
CA PRO A 63 14.79 -21.85 20.07
C PRO A 63 15.86 -22.42 19.12
N ARG A 64 15.48 -23.44 18.30
CA ARG A 64 16.42 -24.00 17.31
C ARG A 64 16.81 -23.04 16.19
N PHE A 65 15.94 -22.07 15.86
CA PHE A 65 16.25 -21.06 14.85
C PHE A 65 17.39 -20.17 15.35
N PHE A 66 17.26 -19.66 16.58
CA PHE A 66 18.31 -18.86 17.18
C PHE A 66 19.58 -19.67 17.45
N SER A 67 19.48 -20.90 17.98
CA SER A 67 20.69 -21.69 18.25
C SER A 67 21.52 -21.98 17.00
N ARG A 68 20.89 -22.12 15.83
CA ARG A 68 21.57 -22.42 14.57
C ARG A 68 22.00 -21.20 13.78
N ARG A 69 21.13 -20.19 13.70
CA ARG A 69 21.31 -19.03 12.80
C ARG A 69 21.72 -17.75 13.53
N SER A 70 22.02 -17.79 14.84
CA SER A 70 22.40 -16.57 15.60
C SER A 70 23.57 -15.82 14.96
N GLN A 71 24.63 -16.53 14.57
CA GLN A 71 25.81 -15.89 13.99
C GLN A 71 25.48 -15.27 12.62
N ASP A 72 24.80 -16.03 11.75
CA ASP A 72 24.36 -15.56 10.43
C ASP A 72 23.44 -14.35 10.53
N LEU A 73 22.51 -14.35 11.50
CA LEU A 73 21.61 -13.24 11.75
C LEU A 73 22.37 -11.98 12.14
N LEU A 74 23.32 -12.07 13.07
CA LEU A 74 24.13 -10.92 13.51
C LEU A 74 24.99 -10.37 12.36
N GLU A 75 25.60 -11.26 11.59
CA GLU A 75 26.40 -10.89 10.44
C GLU A 75 25.57 -10.22 9.35
N ALA A 76 24.45 -10.81 8.98
CA ALA A 76 23.58 -10.30 7.94
C ALA A 76 22.91 -8.98 8.36
N ILE A 77 22.57 -8.79 9.65
CA ILE A 77 22.07 -7.51 10.17
C ILE A 77 23.16 -6.44 10.13
N ARG A 78 24.41 -6.79 10.47
CA ARG A 78 25.56 -5.87 10.47
C ARG A 78 25.92 -5.39 9.06
N HIS A 79 25.85 -6.28 8.07
CA HIS A 79 26.24 -6.01 6.68
C HIS A 79 25.07 -5.70 5.75
N ALA A 80 23.84 -5.61 6.27
CA ALA A 80 22.66 -5.35 5.46
C ALA A 80 22.74 -3.98 4.78
N GLU A 81 22.75 -3.97 3.44
CA GLU A 81 22.69 -2.74 2.67
C GLU A 81 21.32 -2.06 2.79
N PRO A 82 21.27 -0.71 2.89
CA PRO A 82 20.02 0.01 2.88
C PRO A 82 19.22 -0.26 1.61
N ILE A 83 17.99 -0.74 1.78
CA ILE A 83 17.08 -0.92 0.65
C ILE A 83 16.26 0.35 0.52
N GLU A 84 16.64 1.16 -0.45
CA GLU A 84 15.80 2.27 -0.86
C GLU A 84 14.48 1.74 -1.39
N ARG A 85 13.39 2.35 -0.94
CA ARG A 85 12.16 2.19 -1.70
C ARG A 85 12.41 2.92 -3.00
N LYS A 86 12.22 2.23 -4.12
CA LYS A 86 11.74 2.90 -5.33
C LYS A 86 10.47 3.64 -4.89
N ARG A 87 10.64 4.91 -4.51
CA ARG A 87 9.52 5.84 -4.44
C ARG A 87 9.03 5.84 -5.88
N MET A 88 7.87 5.26 -6.13
CA MET A 88 7.08 5.79 -7.23
C MET A 88 7.08 7.30 -7.00
N PRO A 89 7.39 8.13 -8.03
CA PRO A 89 7.34 9.56 -7.87
C PRO A 89 6.05 9.90 -7.14
N ALA A 90 6.16 10.75 -6.11
CA ALA A 90 4.97 11.23 -5.45
C ALA A 90 4.03 11.69 -6.58
N PRO A 91 2.77 11.20 -6.61
CA PRO A 91 1.84 11.69 -7.61
C PRO A 91 1.90 13.22 -7.55
N PRO A 92 1.93 13.91 -8.70
CA PRO A 92 2.05 15.37 -8.73
C PRO A 92 1.04 15.96 -7.75
N VAL A 93 1.42 17.08 -7.11
CA VAL A 93 0.58 17.82 -6.17
C VAL A 93 -0.84 17.83 -6.74
N SER A 94 -1.77 17.18 -6.03
CA SER A 94 -3.15 17.04 -6.51
C SER A 94 -3.65 18.43 -6.88
N GLU A 95 -4.13 18.60 -8.11
CA GLU A 95 -4.66 19.89 -8.54
C GLU A 95 -5.72 20.38 -7.54
N PRO A 96 -5.81 21.70 -7.30
CA PRO A 96 -6.88 22.24 -6.46
C PRO A 96 -8.24 21.69 -6.90
N GLY A 97 -9.04 21.21 -5.95
CA GLY A 97 -10.32 20.54 -6.19
C GLY A 97 -10.26 19.00 -6.35
N THR A 98 -9.09 18.36 -6.45
CA THR A 98 -9.02 16.88 -6.57
C THR A 98 -9.50 16.17 -5.30
N GLU A 99 -9.26 16.71 -4.10
CA GLU A 99 -9.77 16.11 -2.85
C GLU A 99 -11.30 16.25 -2.72
N GLU A 100 -11.84 17.38 -3.16
CA GLU A 100 -13.29 17.66 -3.19
C GLU A 100 -13.98 16.73 -4.19
N LEU A 101 -13.48 16.65 -5.42
CA LEU A 101 -13.97 15.71 -6.43
C LEU A 101 -13.89 14.25 -5.93
N PHE A 102 -12.80 13.87 -5.26
CA PHE A 102 -12.70 12.54 -4.68
C PHE A 102 -13.75 12.28 -3.59
N LYS A 103 -14.10 13.28 -2.78
CA LYS A 103 -15.17 13.21 -1.78
C LYS A 103 -16.55 13.06 -2.45
N GLU A 104 -16.80 13.80 -3.53
CA GLU A 104 -18.04 13.68 -4.31
C GLU A 104 -18.19 12.30 -4.95
N LEU A 105 -17.13 11.79 -5.56
CA LEU A 105 -17.09 10.44 -6.13
C LEU A 105 -17.33 9.35 -5.08
N LYS A 106 -16.82 9.54 -3.85
CA LYS A 106 -17.11 8.65 -2.72
C LYS A 106 -18.58 8.69 -2.32
N ASN A 107 -19.19 9.87 -2.26
CA ASN A 107 -20.59 10.06 -1.92
C ASN A 107 -21.49 9.42 -2.98
N TRP A 108 -21.21 9.65 -4.26
CA TRP A 108 -21.91 8.99 -5.36
C TRP A 108 -21.82 7.47 -5.26
N ARG A 109 -20.62 6.93 -4.99
CA ARG A 109 -20.44 5.49 -4.85
C ARG A 109 -21.27 4.92 -3.71
N ALA A 110 -21.32 5.60 -2.56
CA ALA A 110 -22.13 5.18 -1.42
C ALA A 110 -23.62 5.14 -1.79
N GLN A 111 -24.13 6.17 -2.47
CA GLN A 111 -25.51 6.22 -2.94
C GLN A 111 -25.82 5.13 -3.98
N LYS A 112 -24.90 4.85 -4.90
CA LYS A 112 -25.08 3.81 -5.93
C LYS A 112 -25.03 2.42 -5.32
N ALA A 113 -24.16 2.21 -4.32
CA ALA A 113 -24.05 0.97 -3.57
C ALA A 113 -25.34 0.69 -2.79
N ASP A 114 -25.88 1.68 -2.08
CA ASP A 114 -27.15 1.62 -1.36
C ASP A 114 -28.32 1.26 -2.29
N LYS A 115 -28.48 1.99 -3.40
CA LYS A 115 -29.52 1.71 -4.42
C LYS A 115 -29.46 0.31 -5.02
N ARG A 116 -28.28 -0.29 -5.08
CA ARG A 116 -28.05 -1.63 -5.65
C ARG A 116 -28.03 -2.72 -4.57
N ASN A 117 -28.14 -2.35 -3.29
CA ASN A 117 -27.93 -3.22 -2.14
C ASN A 117 -26.58 -3.99 -2.22
N LEU A 118 -25.53 -3.31 -2.70
CA LEU A 118 -24.19 -3.85 -2.88
C LEU A 118 -23.18 -3.16 -1.96
N GLU A 119 -22.06 -3.82 -1.67
CA GLU A 119 -20.96 -3.16 -0.96
C GLU A 119 -20.29 -2.09 -1.84
N SER A 120 -19.93 -0.96 -1.23
CA SER A 120 -19.26 0.15 -1.92
C SER A 120 -18.00 -0.28 -2.68
N GLY A 121 -17.23 -1.23 -2.13
CA GLY A 121 -16.03 -1.77 -2.78
C GLY A 121 -16.31 -2.53 -4.08
N MET A 122 -17.51 -3.10 -4.24
CA MET A 122 -17.92 -3.83 -5.45
C MET A 122 -18.25 -2.91 -6.62
N ILE A 123 -18.65 -1.66 -6.36
CA ILE A 123 -18.88 -0.65 -7.39
C ILE A 123 -17.52 -0.21 -7.97
N LEU A 124 -16.76 0.58 -7.22
CA LEU A 124 -15.40 1.03 -7.56
C LEU A 124 -14.55 1.12 -6.29
N ASN A 125 -13.33 0.59 -6.34
CA ASN A 125 -12.44 0.65 -5.19
C ASN A 125 -11.88 2.08 -5.00
N ASN A 126 -11.30 2.35 -3.83
CA ASN A 126 -10.79 3.67 -3.48
C ASN A 126 -9.62 4.13 -4.37
N ARG A 127 -8.86 3.18 -4.93
CA ARG A 127 -7.76 3.47 -5.86
C ARG A 127 -8.33 4.01 -7.17
N VAL A 128 -9.37 3.38 -7.72
CA VAL A 128 -10.03 3.81 -8.97
C VAL A 128 -10.60 5.22 -8.83
N LEU A 129 -11.34 5.50 -7.75
CA LEU A 129 -11.91 6.84 -7.52
C LEU A 129 -10.84 7.93 -7.42
N LYS A 130 -9.69 7.64 -6.78
CA LYS A 130 -8.57 8.59 -6.69
C LYS A 130 -7.96 8.87 -8.06
N GLU A 131 -7.80 7.84 -8.89
CA GLU A 131 -7.23 8.01 -10.22
C GLU A 131 -8.18 8.77 -11.14
N ILE A 132 -9.49 8.54 -11.05
CA ILE A 132 -10.50 9.34 -11.76
C ILE A 132 -10.44 10.81 -11.31
N ALA A 133 -10.38 11.08 -10.00
CA ALA A 133 -10.29 12.45 -9.50
C ALA A 133 -9.00 13.19 -9.91
N ARG A 134 -7.92 12.44 -10.18
CA ARG A 134 -6.64 12.97 -10.66
C ARG A 134 -6.64 13.23 -12.16
N GLN A 135 -7.11 12.26 -12.93
CA GLN A 135 -7.05 12.30 -14.39
C GLN A 135 -8.19 13.12 -15.01
N ARG A 136 -9.27 13.38 -14.25
CA ARG A 136 -10.47 14.11 -14.68
C ARG A 136 -10.92 13.70 -16.11
N PRO A 137 -11.17 12.39 -16.35
CA PRO A 137 -11.56 11.90 -17.67
C PRO A 137 -12.82 12.63 -18.15
N ARG A 138 -12.86 12.97 -19.44
CA ARG A 138 -13.97 13.72 -20.05
C ARG A 138 -14.88 12.86 -20.93
N SER A 139 -14.49 11.60 -21.16
CA SER A 139 -15.26 10.64 -21.92
C SER A 139 -15.25 9.23 -21.29
N VAL A 140 -16.18 8.38 -21.73
CA VAL A 140 -16.19 6.96 -21.35
C VAL A 140 -14.94 6.26 -21.90
N ASP A 141 -14.43 6.71 -23.04
CA ASP A 141 -13.19 6.18 -23.63
C ASP A 141 -11.96 6.50 -22.78
N ASP A 142 -11.88 7.71 -22.21
CA ASP A 142 -10.85 8.06 -21.23
C ASP A 142 -10.93 7.15 -20.00
N LEU A 143 -12.14 6.88 -19.50
CA LEU A 143 -12.35 5.96 -18.37
C LEU A 143 -11.90 4.53 -18.69
N ARG A 144 -12.13 4.06 -19.92
CA ARG A 144 -11.64 2.76 -20.40
C ARG A 144 -10.11 2.74 -20.52
N SER A 145 -9.52 3.81 -21.03
CA SER A 145 -8.08 3.97 -21.19
C SER A 145 -7.30 3.92 -19.88
N LEU A 146 -7.94 4.20 -18.74
CA LEU A 146 -7.33 3.99 -17.43
C LEU A 146 -7.03 2.51 -17.14
N ASN A 147 -7.76 1.58 -17.76
CA ASN A 147 -7.67 0.13 -17.51
C ASN A 147 -7.77 -0.22 -16.00
N LEU A 148 -8.55 0.57 -15.26
CA LEU A 148 -8.75 0.43 -13.81
C LEU A 148 -10.11 -0.20 -13.44
N MET A 149 -10.98 -0.39 -14.43
CA MET A 149 -12.29 -1.04 -14.27
C MET A 149 -12.66 -1.81 -15.54
N THR A 150 -13.63 -2.72 -15.43
CA THR A 150 -14.15 -3.48 -16.59
C THR A 150 -14.96 -2.58 -17.52
N ASP A 151 -15.03 -2.93 -18.81
CA ASP A 151 -15.82 -2.20 -19.82
C ASP A 151 -17.27 -1.97 -19.38
N TRP A 152 -17.92 -3.01 -18.86
CA TRP A 152 -19.28 -2.90 -18.33
C TRP A 152 -19.42 -1.82 -17.24
N LYS A 153 -18.41 -1.67 -16.37
CA LYS A 153 -18.42 -0.63 -15.34
C LYS A 153 -18.19 0.75 -15.95
N ALA A 154 -17.30 0.87 -16.93
CA ALA A 154 -17.07 2.14 -17.63
C ALA A 154 -18.33 2.59 -18.37
N GLU A 155 -19.08 1.67 -19.00
CA GLU A 155 -20.32 1.99 -19.70
C GLU A 155 -21.47 2.33 -18.74
N ASN A 156 -21.63 1.53 -17.68
CA ASN A 156 -22.77 1.67 -16.76
C ASN A 156 -22.59 2.77 -15.70
N TYR A 157 -21.34 3.10 -15.35
CA TYR A 157 -21.02 4.13 -14.36
C TYR A 157 -20.37 5.38 -14.96
N GLY A 158 -19.75 5.27 -16.13
CA GLY A 158 -19.06 6.38 -16.77
C GLY A 158 -19.92 7.64 -16.90
N PRO A 159 -21.16 7.57 -17.41
CA PRO A 159 -22.01 8.76 -17.52
C PRO A 159 -22.26 9.49 -16.19
N ASP A 160 -22.47 8.74 -15.10
CA ASP A 160 -22.63 9.31 -13.76
C ASP A 160 -21.33 9.97 -13.27
N LEU A 161 -20.18 9.31 -13.48
CA LEU A 161 -18.86 9.79 -13.05
C LEU A 161 -18.47 11.06 -13.81
N LEU A 162 -18.66 11.08 -15.13
CA LEU A 162 -18.39 12.23 -16.00
C LEU A 162 -19.23 13.44 -15.59
N ARG A 163 -20.48 13.24 -15.19
CA ARG A 163 -21.34 14.32 -14.69
C ARG A 163 -20.80 14.94 -13.40
N ILE A 164 -20.26 14.13 -12.49
CA ILE A 164 -19.66 14.63 -11.23
C ILE A 164 -18.37 15.41 -11.53
N ILE A 165 -17.53 14.90 -12.44
CA ILE A 165 -16.30 15.58 -12.86
C ILE A 165 -16.64 16.93 -13.50
N ALA A 166 -17.61 16.96 -14.43
CA ALA A 166 -18.05 18.18 -15.09
C ALA A 166 -18.65 19.20 -14.11
N ALA A 167 -19.39 18.74 -13.09
CA ALA A 167 -19.92 19.62 -12.04
C ALA A 167 -18.79 20.24 -11.20
N ALA A 168 -17.76 19.47 -10.87
CA ALA A 168 -16.60 19.96 -10.13
C ALA A 168 -15.69 20.91 -10.96
N GLU A 169 -15.65 20.76 -12.29
CA GLU A 169 -14.97 21.71 -13.19
C GLU A 169 -15.82 22.95 -13.49
N GLY A 170 -17.15 22.85 -13.34
CA GLY A 170 -18.14 23.84 -13.73
C GLY A 170 -18.60 24.80 -12.62
N ASP A 171 -17.90 24.88 -11.48
CA ASP A 171 -18.12 25.91 -10.47
C ASP A 171 -17.07 27.05 -10.56
N PRO A 172 -17.31 28.08 -11.38
CA PRO A 172 -16.60 29.35 -11.33
C PRO A 172 -17.35 30.34 -10.42
N SER A 173 -17.54 30.06 -9.13
CA SER A 173 -18.22 30.99 -8.21
C SER A 173 -17.28 31.66 -7.21
N THR A 174 -16.39 32.55 -7.68
CA THR A 174 -16.26 33.90 -7.07
C THR A 174 -15.62 34.88 -8.06
N GLY A 175 -16.40 35.28 -9.06
CA GLY A 175 -16.14 36.47 -9.88
C GLY A 175 -17.40 37.32 -9.92
N SER A 176 -17.71 38.02 -8.84
CA SER A 176 -18.79 39.00 -8.80
C SER A 176 -18.18 40.38 -8.67
N GLY A 177 -17.99 41.05 -9.81
CA GLY A 177 -17.85 42.49 -9.87
C GLY A 177 -19.23 43.11 -9.98
N SER A 178 -19.52 44.06 -9.11
CA SER A 178 -20.40 45.22 -9.30
C SER A 178 -20.03 46.24 -8.24
#